data_AF-A0A9P6XYF0-F1
#
_entry.id   AF-A0A9P6XYF0-F1
#
_cell.length_a   1.000
_cell.length_b   1.000
_cell.length_c   1.000
_cell.angle_alpha   90.00
_cell.angle_beta   90.00
_cell.angle_gamma   90.00
#
_symmetry.space_group_name_H-M   'P 1'
#
loop_
_entity.id
_entity.type
_entity.pdbx_description
1 polymer ?
#
loop_
_entity_poly.entity_id
_entity_poly.type
_entity_poly.pdbx_seq_one_letter_code
_entity_poly.pdbx_strand_id
1 'polypeptide(L)'
;MSKLILRNQTIIDIIVTTLIAQVGPEALSPYIARPTEWPDGSKSDILYAPSIVSASLPPVLVEIQFNINQNFIDRLLIYSSNVKKEFKIKPVVLIFGVGKTCNYITSDFETTQYSFVKQLTCKYWAESCFIIDRGTIAEDNVCNQTNLQFQKVINVVKAMPDSLLKKRALAYADDRFLYTSTCKRKYFKKDSPCVSPMSVPPELPEAIFQLINETETNNSTDDILPEADVPKTDMDYALQFRQSLERML
;
A
#
# COMPACT_ATOMS: atom_id res chain seq x y z
N MET A 1 11.57 -11.76 -3.83
CA MET A 1 12.44 -11.98 -2.67
C MET A 1 11.77 -13.01 -1.76
N SER A 2 12.51 -13.99 -1.25
CA SER A 2 11.94 -15.22 -0.66
C SER A 2 11.41 -14.99 0.76
N LYS A 3 10.21 -15.49 1.05
CA LYS A 3 9.59 -15.53 2.40
C LYS A 3 10.48 -16.23 3.44
N LEU A 4 11.55 -16.91 3.00
CA LEU A 4 12.57 -17.57 3.80
C LEU A 4 13.28 -16.62 4.78
N ILE A 5 13.47 -15.35 4.43
CA ILE A 5 14.12 -14.40 5.34
C ILE A 5 13.31 -14.18 6.63
N LEU A 6 11.98 -14.28 6.54
CA LEU A 6 11.08 -14.16 7.68
C LEU A 6 11.10 -15.39 8.60
N ARG A 7 11.82 -16.46 8.22
CA ARG A 7 12.06 -17.61 9.11
C ARG A 7 13.37 -17.49 9.89
N ASN A 8 14.18 -16.46 9.63
CA ASN A 8 15.41 -16.22 10.36
C ASN A 8 15.11 -15.68 11.77
N GLN A 9 15.71 -16.27 12.81
CA GLN A 9 15.44 -15.90 14.20
C GLN A 9 15.65 -14.41 14.49
N THR A 10 16.72 -13.80 13.97
CA THR A 10 16.99 -12.38 14.16
C THR A 10 15.86 -11.50 13.64
N ILE A 11 15.26 -11.89 12.52
CA ILE A 11 14.13 -11.15 11.92
C ILE A 11 12.85 -11.36 12.73
N ILE A 12 12.62 -12.58 13.22
CA ILE A 12 11.51 -12.88 14.12
C ILE A 12 11.60 -12.01 15.37
N ASP A 13 12.76 -11.98 16.01
CA ASP A 13 13.00 -11.20 17.23
C ASP A 13 12.75 -9.71 16.99
N ILE A 14 13.28 -9.14 15.89
CA ILE A 14 13.02 -7.74 15.53
C ILE A 14 11.52 -7.46 15.39
N ILE A 15 10.78 -8.31 14.65
CA ILE A 15 9.35 -8.10 14.41
C ILE A 15 8.57 -8.24 15.72
N VAL A 16 8.78 -9.33 16.46
CA VAL A 16 8.08 -9.62 17.71
C VAL A 16 8.37 -8.56 18.75
N THR A 17 9.64 -8.22 18.97
CA THR A 17 10.01 -7.14 19.90
C THR A 17 9.38 -5.83 19.47
N THR A 18 9.38 -5.46 18.19
CA THR A 18 8.77 -4.20 17.75
C THR A 18 7.27 -4.18 18.00
N LEU A 19 6.55 -5.25 17.67
CA LEU A 19 5.08 -5.28 17.76
C LEU A 19 4.55 -5.56 19.17
N ILE A 20 5.30 -6.32 19.98
CA ILE A 20 4.88 -6.81 21.30
C ILE A 20 5.63 -6.09 22.43
N ALA A 21 6.56 -5.16 22.15
CA ALA A 21 7.36 -4.41 23.14
C ALA A 21 6.58 -3.73 24.30
N GLN A 22 5.26 -3.65 24.23
CA GLN A 22 4.43 -3.20 25.35
C GLN A 22 4.26 -4.25 26.46
N VAL A 23 4.65 -5.52 26.24
CA VAL A 23 4.46 -6.65 27.17
C VAL A 23 5.74 -6.95 27.98
N GLY A 24 6.37 -5.93 28.55
CA GLY A 24 7.39 -6.07 29.62
C GLY A 24 8.60 -6.99 29.36
N PRO A 25 9.50 -7.13 30.36
CA PRO A 25 10.69 -7.97 30.26
C PRO A 25 10.42 -9.49 30.32
N GLU A 26 9.16 -9.93 30.40
CA GLU A 26 8.78 -11.37 30.29
C GLU A 26 8.90 -11.92 28.86
N ALA A 27 9.17 -11.06 27.87
CA ALA A 27 9.36 -11.40 26.46
C ALA A 27 10.71 -12.09 26.13
N LEU A 28 11.28 -12.84 27.08
CA LEU A 28 12.49 -13.67 26.87
C LEU A 28 12.19 -15.05 26.28
N SER A 29 10.92 -15.43 26.15
CA SER A 29 10.58 -16.68 25.46
C SER A 29 10.77 -16.51 23.96
N PRO A 30 11.65 -17.30 23.31
CA PRO A 30 11.88 -17.15 21.87
C PRO A 30 10.59 -17.47 21.12
N TYR A 31 10.19 -16.57 20.23
CA TYR A 31 9.15 -16.86 19.25
C TYR A 31 9.76 -17.71 18.14
N ILE A 32 9.00 -18.70 17.67
CA ILE A 32 9.43 -19.58 16.58
C ILE A 32 8.37 -19.61 15.48
N ALA A 33 8.80 -19.85 14.25
CA ALA A 33 7.90 -20.08 13.13
C ALA A 33 7.14 -21.40 13.32
N ARG A 34 5.82 -21.36 13.11
CA ARG A 34 4.90 -22.51 13.20
C ARG A 34 4.40 -22.92 11.81
N PRO A 35 3.87 -24.15 11.67
CA PRO A 35 3.16 -24.56 10.46
C PRO A 35 2.04 -23.58 10.14
N THR A 36 1.80 -23.36 8.85
CA THR A 36 0.81 -22.39 8.36
C THR A 36 -0.29 -23.03 7.53
N GLU A 37 -0.41 -24.36 7.61
CA GLU A 37 -1.46 -25.12 6.94
C GLU A 37 -2.63 -25.32 7.90
N TRP A 38 -3.81 -24.93 7.45
CA TRP A 38 -5.02 -24.92 8.25
C TRP A 38 -5.93 -26.12 7.89
N PRO A 39 -6.87 -26.50 8.77
CA PRO A 39 -7.76 -27.65 8.53
C PRO A 39 -8.64 -27.54 7.29
N ASP A 40 -8.88 -26.32 6.79
CA ASP A 40 -9.61 -26.06 5.55
C ASP A 40 -8.74 -26.22 4.28
N GLY A 41 -7.48 -26.67 4.44
CA GLY A 41 -6.51 -26.80 3.36
C GLY A 41 -5.90 -25.46 2.92
N SER A 42 -6.31 -24.35 3.54
CA SER A 42 -5.72 -23.05 3.26
C SER A 42 -4.35 -22.91 3.92
N LYS A 43 -3.52 -22.02 3.38
CA LYS A 43 -2.16 -21.80 3.86
C LYS A 43 -1.87 -20.32 4.04
N SER A 44 -1.60 -19.92 5.29
CA SER A 44 -1.06 -18.59 5.59
C SER A 44 0.43 -18.54 5.27
N ASP A 45 0.97 -17.33 5.24
CA ASP A 45 2.36 -17.12 4.89
C ASP A 45 3.31 -17.53 6.03
N ILE A 46 3.26 -16.80 7.14
CA ILE A 46 4.12 -17.04 8.30
C ILE A 46 3.32 -16.82 9.59
N LEU A 47 3.50 -17.73 10.54
CA LEU A 47 2.96 -17.62 11.90
C LEU A 47 4.10 -17.75 12.90
N TYR A 48 4.24 -16.77 13.78
CA TYR A 48 5.13 -16.85 14.95
C TYR A 48 4.31 -17.12 16.19
N ALA A 49 4.78 -18.04 17.02
CA ALA A 49 4.19 -18.29 18.32
C ALA A 49 5.29 -18.43 19.37
N PRO A 50 5.02 -18.06 20.64
CA PRO A 50 5.97 -18.27 21.71
C PRO A 50 6.31 -19.77 21.84
N SER A 51 7.58 -20.07 22.08
CA SER A 51 8.05 -21.46 22.25
C SER A 51 7.39 -22.11 23.47
N ILE A 52 7.20 -21.32 24.53
CA ILE A 52 6.49 -21.72 25.75
C ILE A 52 5.08 -21.14 25.64
N VAL A 53 4.07 -22.00 25.61
CA VAL A 53 2.67 -21.59 25.54
C VAL A 53 2.31 -20.93 26.88
N SER A 54 2.42 -19.61 26.96
CA SER A 54 1.83 -18.81 28.04
C SER A 54 0.51 -18.21 27.55
N ALA A 55 -0.45 -18.06 28.45
CA ALA A 55 -1.72 -17.42 28.15
C ALA A 55 -1.59 -15.89 27.92
N SER A 56 -0.41 -15.31 28.15
CA SER A 56 -0.17 -13.87 28.10
C SER A 56 0.38 -13.38 26.77
N LEU A 57 1.04 -14.24 25.98
CA LEU A 57 1.76 -13.83 24.79
C LEU A 57 0.97 -14.15 23.51
N PRO A 58 0.53 -13.14 22.74
CA PRO A 58 -0.25 -13.38 21.54
C PRO A 58 0.61 -13.95 20.40
N PRO A 59 0.08 -14.86 19.58
CA PRO A 59 0.74 -15.28 18.35
C PRO A 59 0.77 -14.12 17.33
N VAL A 60 1.78 -14.09 16.46
CA VAL A 60 1.94 -13.07 15.42
C VAL A 60 1.76 -13.70 14.04
N LEU A 61 0.74 -13.28 13.32
CA LEU A 61 0.48 -13.71 11.93
C LEU A 61 1.06 -12.66 10.97
N VAL A 62 1.93 -13.10 10.05
CA VAL A 62 2.56 -12.23 9.05
C VAL A 62 2.14 -12.65 7.65
N GLU A 63 1.58 -11.71 6.89
CA GLU A 63 1.11 -11.92 5.52
C GLU A 63 1.81 -10.97 4.54
N ILE A 64 2.29 -11.51 3.42
CA ILE A 64 2.90 -10.73 2.34
C ILE A 64 1.99 -10.80 1.13
N GLN A 65 1.37 -9.67 0.79
CA GLN A 65 0.39 -9.62 -0.27
C GLN A 65 0.76 -8.55 -1.31
N PHE A 66 0.61 -8.91 -2.58
CA PHE A 66 0.83 -7.96 -3.68
C PHE A 66 -0.32 -6.95 -3.75
N ASN A 67 -1.58 -7.41 -3.76
CA ASN A 67 -2.75 -6.53 -3.76
C ASN A 67 -3.60 -6.77 -2.52
N ILE A 68 -3.79 -5.72 -1.70
CA ILE A 68 -4.66 -5.74 -0.53
C ILE A 68 -6.08 -5.37 -1.00
N ASN A 69 -6.95 -6.38 -1.10
CA ASN A 69 -8.34 -6.27 -1.54
C ASN A 69 -9.29 -6.99 -0.55
N GLN A 70 -10.60 -6.88 -0.75
CA GLN A 70 -11.59 -7.51 0.13
C GLN A 70 -11.39 -9.04 0.25
N ASN A 71 -11.15 -9.74 -0.86
CA ASN A 71 -10.90 -11.18 -0.83
C ASN A 71 -9.70 -11.57 0.06
N PHE A 72 -8.66 -10.73 0.08
CA PHE A 72 -7.53 -10.91 1.00
C PHE A 72 -7.96 -10.69 2.45
N ILE A 73 -8.76 -9.66 2.74
CA ILE A 73 -9.27 -9.40 4.09
C ILE A 73 -10.13 -10.57 4.57
N ASP A 74 -11.06 -11.07 3.76
CA ASP A 74 -11.92 -12.20 4.13
C ASP A 74 -11.09 -13.46 4.47
N ARG A 75 -10.05 -13.73 3.68
CA ARG A 75 -9.09 -14.80 3.93
C ARG A 75 -8.29 -14.58 5.21
N LEU A 76 -7.88 -13.34 5.48
CA LEU A 76 -7.17 -12.97 6.70
C LEU A 76 -8.03 -13.17 7.97
N LEU A 77 -9.33 -12.89 7.89
CA LEU A 77 -10.27 -13.17 8.98
C LEU A 77 -10.33 -14.67 9.29
N ILE A 78 -10.34 -15.52 8.26
CA ILE A 78 -10.33 -16.98 8.41
C ILE A 78 -9.03 -17.43 9.09
N TYR A 79 -7.87 -16.95 8.62
CA TYR A 79 -6.57 -17.28 9.23
C TYR A 79 -6.50 -16.87 10.69
N SER A 80 -6.91 -15.65 11.00
CA SER A 80 -6.90 -15.14 12.38
C SER A 80 -7.83 -15.95 13.29
N SER A 81 -8.96 -16.40 12.76
CA SER A 81 -9.88 -17.29 13.47
C SER A 81 -9.28 -18.67 13.72
N ASN A 82 -8.52 -19.22 12.77
CA ASN A 82 -7.83 -20.49 12.92
C ASN A 82 -6.71 -20.40 13.96
N VAL A 83 -5.90 -19.34 13.94
CA VAL A 83 -4.89 -19.06 14.97
C VAL A 83 -5.54 -18.98 16.36
N LYS A 84 -6.67 -18.26 16.48
CA LYS A 84 -7.41 -18.17 17.75
C LYS A 84 -7.93 -19.52 18.23
N LYS A 85 -8.37 -20.40 17.33
CA LYS A 85 -8.82 -21.75 17.70
C LYS A 85 -7.67 -22.60 18.24
N GLU A 86 -6.48 -22.49 17.64
CA GLU A 86 -5.28 -23.25 18.01
C GLU A 86 -4.68 -22.74 19.34
N PHE A 87 -4.42 -21.43 19.44
CA PHE A 87 -3.70 -20.84 20.57
C PHE A 87 -4.60 -20.27 21.67
N LYS A 88 -5.93 -20.27 21.48
CA LYS A 88 -6.94 -19.69 22.39
C LYS A 88 -6.81 -18.19 22.67
N ILE A 89 -5.90 -17.50 21.98
CA ILE A 89 -5.63 -16.07 22.09
C ILE A 89 -5.78 -15.43 20.70
N LYS A 90 -6.24 -14.18 20.64
CA LYS A 90 -6.32 -13.45 19.36
C LYS A 90 -4.90 -13.13 18.87
N PRO A 91 -4.62 -13.27 17.56
CA PRO A 91 -3.31 -12.93 17.02
C PRO A 91 -3.10 -11.43 16.93
N VAL A 92 -1.84 -11.01 16.94
CA VAL A 92 -1.39 -9.74 16.35
C VAL A 92 -1.07 -10.02 14.88
N VAL A 93 -1.57 -9.19 13.97
CA VAL A 93 -1.44 -9.39 12.52
C VAL A 93 -0.56 -8.31 11.93
N LEU A 94 0.39 -8.70 11.07
CA LEU A 94 1.24 -7.79 10.30
C LEU A 94 1.13 -8.09 8.81
N ILE A 95 0.82 -7.08 8.01
CA ILE A 95 0.61 -7.20 6.57
C ILE A 95 1.66 -6.36 5.85
N PHE A 96 2.40 -6.99 4.94
CA PHE A 96 3.29 -6.31 3.99
C PHE A 96 2.60 -6.18 2.64
N GLY A 97 2.15 -4.97 2.30
CA GLY A 97 1.60 -4.60 1.00
C GLY A 97 2.71 -4.22 0.02
N VAL A 98 3.00 -5.10 -0.95
CA VAL A 98 4.08 -4.86 -1.93
C VAL A 98 3.60 -4.06 -3.14
N GLY A 99 2.36 -4.29 -3.58
CA GLY A 99 1.74 -3.64 -4.73
C GLY A 99 0.73 -2.59 -4.29
N LYS A 100 -0.52 -2.72 -4.75
CA LYS A 100 -1.57 -1.71 -4.52
C LYS A 100 -2.41 -2.06 -3.29
N THR A 101 -2.67 -1.04 -2.47
CA THR A 101 -3.68 -1.07 -1.41
C THR A 101 -4.93 -0.38 -1.92
N CYS A 102 -6.07 -1.05 -1.90
CA CYS A 102 -7.30 -0.46 -2.44
C CYS A 102 -7.82 0.67 -1.52
N ASN A 103 -8.26 1.79 -2.13
CA ASN A 103 -8.58 3.03 -1.40
C ASN A 103 -9.66 2.88 -0.33
N TYR A 104 -10.65 2.00 -0.54
CA TYR A 104 -11.72 1.75 0.43
C TYR A 104 -11.23 1.05 1.71
N ILE A 105 -10.06 0.40 1.66
CA ILE A 105 -9.43 -0.19 2.84
C ILE A 105 -8.61 0.90 3.56
N THR A 106 -8.01 1.81 2.79
CA THR A 106 -7.19 2.89 3.35
C THR A 106 -7.97 3.93 4.15
N SER A 107 -9.29 4.07 3.91
CA SER A 107 -10.15 4.95 4.70
C SER A 107 -10.34 4.46 6.13
N ASP A 108 -10.19 3.16 6.37
CA ASP A 108 -10.45 2.52 7.67
C ASP A 108 -9.17 2.42 8.51
N PHE A 109 -8.10 3.07 8.05
CA PHE A 109 -6.81 3.05 8.70
C PHE A 109 -6.74 4.07 9.84
N GLU A 110 -6.38 3.58 11.01
CA GLU A 110 -6.07 4.37 12.18
C GLU A 110 -4.56 4.66 12.25
N THR A 111 -4.22 5.85 12.75
CA THR A 111 -2.84 6.24 13.01
C THR A 111 -2.29 5.48 14.22
N THR A 112 -1.07 4.95 14.11
CA THR A 112 -0.40 4.24 15.21
C THR A 112 0.73 5.07 15.80
N GLN A 113 1.36 4.56 16.86
CA GLN A 113 2.59 5.13 17.42
C GLN A 113 3.77 5.08 16.43
N TYR A 114 3.70 4.22 15.41
CA TYR A 114 4.73 4.09 14.38
C TYR A 114 4.30 4.84 13.14
N SER A 115 5.10 5.80 12.69
CA SER A 115 4.79 6.63 11.53
C SER A 115 4.77 5.87 10.20
N PHE A 116 5.49 4.75 10.11
CA PHE A 116 5.54 3.87 8.93
C PHE A 116 4.48 2.75 8.93
N VAL A 117 3.65 2.65 9.97
CA VAL A 117 2.63 1.59 10.14
C VAL A 117 1.25 2.20 10.37
N LYS A 118 0.25 1.67 9.68
CA LYS A 118 -1.16 1.97 9.96
C LYS A 118 -1.85 0.78 10.59
N GLN A 119 -2.91 1.04 11.37
CA GLN A 119 -3.69 -0.02 11.99
C GLN A 119 -5.05 -0.15 11.31
N LEU A 120 -5.42 -1.38 10.97
CA LEU A 120 -6.75 -1.71 10.46
C LEU A 120 -7.67 -2.10 11.62
N THR A 121 -8.94 -1.69 11.54
CA THR A 121 -9.95 -2.07 12.52
C THR A 121 -10.13 -3.59 12.59
N CYS A 122 -9.77 -4.21 13.71
CA CYS A 122 -9.73 -5.67 13.83
C CYS A 122 -10.33 -6.23 15.14
N LYS A 123 -11.11 -5.42 15.86
CA LYS A 123 -11.62 -5.66 17.23
C LYS A 123 -12.13 -7.09 17.51
N TYR A 124 -12.76 -7.72 16.52
CA TYR A 124 -13.42 -9.01 16.69
C TYR A 124 -12.54 -10.23 16.38
N TRP A 125 -11.52 -10.06 15.53
CA TRP A 125 -10.77 -11.18 14.94
C TRP A 125 -9.27 -11.18 15.23
N ALA A 126 -8.69 -10.03 15.62
CA ALA A 126 -7.30 -9.91 16.04
C ALA A 126 -7.16 -8.94 17.23
N GLU A 127 -6.02 -8.99 17.92
CA GLU A 127 -5.67 -8.05 18.98
C GLU A 127 -5.27 -6.70 18.39
N SER A 128 -4.46 -6.74 17.32
CA SER A 128 -4.07 -5.58 16.52
C SER A 128 -3.75 -6.05 15.10
N CYS A 129 -4.03 -5.22 14.10
CA CYS A 129 -3.74 -5.51 12.71
C CYS A 129 -2.97 -4.35 12.10
N PHE A 130 -1.73 -4.58 11.75
CA PHE A 130 -0.78 -3.59 11.25
C PHE A 130 -0.55 -3.77 9.76
N ILE A 131 -0.54 -2.67 9.02
CA ILE A 131 -0.28 -2.64 7.58
C ILE A 131 0.93 -1.75 7.32
N ILE A 132 1.88 -2.33 6.59
CA ILE A 132 3.02 -1.63 6.02
C ILE A 132 2.90 -1.75 4.51
N ASP A 133 2.70 -0.63 3.84
CA ASP A 133 2.68 -0.56 2.39
C ASP A 133 3.53 0.60 1.87
N ARG A 134 3.59 0.73 0.55
CA ARG A 134 4.31 1.84 -0.08
C ARG A 134 3.81 3.22 0.38
N GLY A 135 2.50 3.35 0.62
CA GLY A 135 1.87 4.58 1.08
C GLY A 135 2.28 4.93 2.51
N THR A 136 2.23 3.98 3.44
CA THR A 136 2.61 4.20 4.85
C THR A 136 4.08 4.57 4.97
N ILE A 137 4.96 3.91 4.21
CA ILE A 137 6.39 4.24 4.17
C ILE A 137 6.62 5.63 3.52
N ALA A 138 5.86 5.97 2.48
CA ALA A 138 5.97 7.29 1.83
C ALA A 138 5.47 8.44 2.72
N GLU A 139 4.51 8.17 3.59
CA GLU A 139 4.01 9.12 4.59
C GLU A 139 5.03 9.42 5.69
N ASP A 140 5.88 8.45 6.04
CA ASP A 140 6.97 8.64 7.00
C ASP A 140 8.28 9.18 6.38
N ASN A 141 8.28 9.51 5.09
CA ASN A 141 9.49 9.96 4.41
C ASN A 141 10.05 11.26 5.03
N VAL A 142 11.38 11.34 5.13
CA VAL A 142 12.19 12.56 5.33
C VAL A 142 11.56 13.80 4.69
N CYS A 143 11.00 13.69 3.49
CA CYS A 143 10.31 14.79 2.81
C CYS A 143 9.16 15.39 3.63
N ASN A 144 8.29 14.57 4.23
CA ASN A 144 7.17 15.05 5.05
C ASN A 144 7.66 15.63 6.38
N GLN A 145 8.65 14.98 7.01
CA GLN A 145 9.25 15.49 8.23
C GLN A 145 9.95 16.83 8.00
N THR A 146 10.65 16.98 6.88
CA THR A 146 11.30 18.24 6.50
C THR A 146 10.26 19.33 6.23
N ASN A 147 9.14 18.98 5.59
CA ASN A 147 8.01 19.92 5.38
C ASN A 147 7.41 20.41 6.70
N LEU A 148 7.26 19.54 7.70
CA LEU A 148 6.81 19.95 9.03
C LEU A 148 7.77 20.95 9.69
N GLN A 149 9.08 20.77 9.52
CA GLN A 149 10.05 21.73 10.05
C GLN A 149 9.95 23.08 9.33
N PHE A 150 9.75 23.10 8.00
CA PHE A 150 9.54 24.35 7.27
C PHE A 150 8.27 25.07 7.70
N GLN A 151 7.17 24.35 7.94
CA GLN A 151 5.95 24.96 8.46
C GLN A 151 6.17 25.60 9.84
N LYS A 152 6.95 24.97 10.72
CA LYS A 152 7.33 25.57 12.02
C LYS A 152 8.12 26.87 11.81
N VAL A 153 9.10 26.86 10.91
CA VAL A 153 9.88 28.06 10.57
C VAL A 153 8.97 29.16 10.03
N ILE A 154 8.07 28.85 9.10
CA ILE A 154 7.10 29.80 8.55
C ILE A 154 6.23 30.41 9.66
N ASN A 155 5.73 29.59 10.58
CA ASN A 155 4.89 30.06 11.68
C ASN A 155 5.65 31.02 12.62
N VAL A 156 6.91 30.70 12.93
CA VAL A 156 7.78 31.57 13.74
C VAL A 156 8.10 32.87 13.00
N VAL A 157 8.42 32.81 11.71
CA VAL A 157 8.74 33.98 10.88
C VAL A 157 7.51 34.88 10.71
N LYS A 158 6.30 34.32 10.58
CA LYS A 158 5.05 35.09 10.51
C LYS A 158 4.80 35.91 11.79
N ALA A 159 5.19 35.38 12.95
CA ALA A 159 5.06 36.06 14.24
C ALA A 159 6.09 37.20 14.46
N MET A 160 7.12 37.31 13.61
CA MET A 160 8.09 38.41 13.70
C MET A 160 7.51 39.75 13.18
N PRO A 161 7.98 40.89 13.69
CA PRO A 161 7.65 42.20 13.13
C PRO A 161 8.08 42.29 11.66
N ASP A 162 7.33 43.06 10.88
CA ASP A 162 7.54 43.18 9.45
C ASP A 162 8.91 43.79 9.13
N SER A 163 9.72 43.02 8.43
CA SER A 163 11.08 43.39 8.03
C SER A 163 11.42 42.76 6.67
N LEU A 164 12.43 43.32 6.00
CA LEU A 164 12.96 42.71 4.77
C LEU A 164 13.49 41.29 5.01
N LEU A 165 14.02 41.02 6.21
CA LEU A 165 14.46 39.69 6.62
C LEU A 165 13.30 38.71 6.70
N LYS A 166 12.16 39.12 7.26
CA LYS A 166 10.93 38.32 7.30
C LYS A 166 10.47 37.92 5.89
N LYS A 167 10.44 38.87 4.95
CA LYS A 167 10.03 38.61 3.56
C LYS A 167 10.96 37.60 2.86
N ARG A 168 12.28 37.74 3.04
CA ARG A 168 13.24 36.78 2.47
C ARG A 168 13.14 35.40 3.11
N ALA A 169 13.01 35.34 4.43
CA ALA A 169 12.89 34.07 5.15
C ALA A 169 11.62 33.30 4.75
N LEU A 170 10.49 34.00 4.56
CA LEU A 170 9.27 33.40 4.01
C LEU A 170 9.47 32.87 2.60
N ALA A 171 10.06 33.68 1.70
CA ALA A 171 10.32 33.25 0.33
C ALA A 171 11.19 31.99 0.26
N TYR A 172 12.25 31.89 1.07
CA TYR A 172 13.09 30.69 1.12
C TYR A 172 12.36 29.47 1.68
N ALA A 173 11.51 29.64 2.68
CA ALA A 173 10.74 28.54 3.25
C ALA A 173 9.65 28.05 2.28
N ASP A 174 8.98 28.96 1.57
CA ASP A 174 7.97 28.65 0.57
C ASP A 174 8.58 27.95 -0.65
N ASP A 175 9.71 28.44 -1.17
CA ASP A 175 10.42 27.82 -2.30
C ASP A 175 10.88 26.40 -1.95
N ARG A 176 11.37 26.20 -0.71
CA ARG A 176 11.82 24.88 -0.27
C ARG A 176 10.66 23.92 -0.01
N PHE A 177 9.52 24.41 0.48
CA PHE A 177 8.28 23.65 0.57
C PHE A 177 7.74 23.23 -0.81
N LEU A 178 7.86 24.12 -1.81
CA LEU A 178 7.50 23.82 -3.19
C LEU A 178 8.42 22.75 -3.79
N TYR A 179 9.74 22.87 -3.57
CA TYR A 179 10.73 21.91 -4.05
C TYR A 179 10.46 20.49 -3.53
N THR A 180 10.27 20.34 -2.22
CA THR A 180 10.01 19.03 -1.59
C THR A 180 8.67 18.44 -2.06
N SER A 181 7.63 19.27 -2.18
CA SER A 181 6.33 18.87 -2.73
C SER A 181 6.45 18.36 -4.18
N THR A 182 7.26 19.04 -4.98
CA THR A 182 7.53 18.66 -6.38
C THR A 182 8.31 17.35 -6.46
N CYS A 183 9.34 17.18 -5.61
CA CYS A 183 10.06 15.93 -5.48
C CYS A 183 9.14 14.78 -5.08
N LYS A 184 8.25 14.99 -4.09
CA LYS A 184 7.27 13.99 -3.67
C LYS A 184 6.39 13.58 -4.86
N ARG A 185 5.88 14.52 -5.64
CA ARG A 185 5.07 14.21 -6.83
C ARG A 185 5.85 13.46 -7.91
N LYS A 186 7.13 13.79 -8.13
CA LYS A 186 7.98 13.15 -9.14
C LYS A 186 8.29 11.69 -8.81
N TYR A 187 8.60 11.40 -7.54
CA TYR A 187 9.05 10.07 -7.12
C TYR A 187 7.91 9.16 -6.61
N PHE A 188 6.79 9.75 -6.17
CA PHE A 188 5.59 9.03 -5.75
C PHE A 188 4.47 9.32 -6.77
N LYS A 189 4.57 8.73 -7.97
CA LYS A 189 3.45 8.70 -8.92
C LYS A 189 2.21 8.16 -8.21
N LYS A 190 1.09 8.89 -8.30
CA LYS A 190 -0.19 8.50 -7.71
C LYS A 190 -0.69 7.26 -8.45
N ASP A 191 -0.84 6.14 -7.76
CA ASP A 191 -1.36 4.92 -8.37
C ASP A 191 -2.84 5.12 -8.75
N SER A 192 -3.22 4.57 -9.91
CA SER A 192 -4.62 4.53 -10.35
C SER A 192 -5.47 3.79 -9.30
N PRO A 193 -6.70 4.25 -8.99
CA PRO A 193 -7.56 3.59 -8.02
C PRO A 193 -7.74 2.11 -8.36
N CYS A 194 -7.65 1.25 -7.35
CA CYS A 194 -8.15 -0.12 -7.42
C CYS A 194 -9.68 -0.02 -7.58
N VAL A 195 -10.17 -0.17 -8.80
CA VAL A 195 -11.60 -0.19 -9.11
C VAL A 195 -12.14 -1.52 -8.59
N SER A 196 -13.25 -1.48 -7.85
CA SER A 196 -14.02 -2.71 -7.57
C SER A 196 -14.37 -3.40 -8.89
N PRO A 197 -14.41 -4.75 -8.96
CA PRO A 197 -14.97 -5.43 -10.12
C PRO A 197 -16.33 -4.79 -10.43
N MET A 198 -16.54 -4.34 -11.67
CA MET A 198 -17.88 -3.87 -12.05
C MET A 198 -18.87 -4.98 -11.75
N SER A 199 -20.02 -4.62 -11.17
CA SER A 199 -21.15 -5.53 -11.05
C SER A 199 -21.41 -6.19 -12.40
N VAL A 200 -21.65 -7.50 -12.40
CA VAL A 200 -22.00 -8.25 -13.62
C VAL A 200 -23.09 -7.45 -14.35
N PRO A 201 -22.89 -7.09 -15.63
CA PRO A 201 -23.91 -6.38 -16.40
C PRO A 201 -25.24 -7.15 -16.30
N PRO A 202 -26.38 -6.46 -16.10
CA PRO A 202 -27.67 -7.11 -16.15
C PRO A 202 -27.79 -7.91 -17.44
N GLU A 203 -28.16 -9.19 -17.35
CA GLU A 203 -28.39 -10.01 -18.54
C GLU A 203 -29.48 -9.34 -19.40
N LEU A 204 -29.12 -9.01 -20.64
CA LEU A 204 -30.05 -8.39 -21.59
C LEU A 204 -31.14 -9.42 -21.95
N PRO A 205 -32.43 -9.04 -21.96
CA PRO A 205 -33.50 -9.92 -22.41
C PRO A 205 -33.24 -10.47 -23.82
N GLU A 206 -33.57 -11.75 -24.04
CA GLU A 206 -33.37 -12.45 -25.33
C GLU A 206 -33.97 -11.71 -26.54
N ALA A 207 -35.00 -10.88 -26.32
CA ALA A 207 -35.63 -10.05 -27.34
C ALA A 207 -34.67 -9.01 -27.98
N ILE A 208 -33.61 -8.61 -27.26
CA ILE A 208 -32.63 -7.63 -27.77
C ILE A 208 -31.63 -8.31 -28.73
N PHE A 209 -31.31 -9.58 -28.53
CA PHE A 209 -30.42 -10.34 -29.41
C PHE A 209 -31.03 -10.60 -30.79
N GLN A 210 -32.35 -10.71 -30.87
CA GLN A 210 -33.05 -10.86 -32.15
C GLN A 210 -33.00 -9.57 -32.99
N LEU A 211 -33.07 -8.40 -32.34
CA LEU A 211 -33.00 -7.10 -33.03
C LEU A 211 -31.60 -6.80 -33.59
N ILE A 212 -30.55 -7.25 -32.91
CA ILE A 212 -29.16 -7.06 -33.33
C ILE A 212 -28.85 -7.91 -34.58
N ASN A 213 -29.33 -9.15 -34.61
CA ASN A 213 -29.12 -10.04 -35.75
C ASN A 213 -29.84 -9.58 -37.03
N GLU A 214 -30.95 -8.85 -36.89
CA GLU A 214 -31.67 -8.25 -38.02
C GLU A 214 -31.01 -6.96 -38.56
N THR A 215 -30.19 -6.28 -37.75
CA THR A 215 -29.50 -5.05 -38.17
C THR A 215 -28.11 -5.30 -38.78
N GLU A 216 -27.46 -6.43 -38.50
CA GLU A 216 -26.14 -6.78 -39.05
C GLU A 216 -26.17 -7.26 -40.51
N THR A 217 -27.33 -7.59 -41.07
CA THR A 217 -27.41 -8.07 -42.47
C THR A 217 -27.50 -6.97 -43.53
N ASN A 218 -27.60 -5.69 -43.17
CA ASN A 218 -27.87 -4.61 -44.14
C ASN A 218 -26.94 -3.39 -44.14
N ASN A 219 -25.83 -3.38 -43.39
CA ASN A 219 -24.89 -2.25 -43.45
C ASN A 219 -23.45 -2.71 -43.75
N SER A 220 -23.11 -2.64 -45.04
CA SER A 220 -21.74 -2.51 -45.53
C SER A 220 -21.20 -1.15 -45.12
N THR A 221 -20.39 -1.10 -44.06
CA THR A 221 -19.55 0.05 -43.71
C THR A 221 -18.16 -0.44 -43.30
N ASP A 222 -17.47 -1.10 -44.23
CA ASP A 222 -16.02 -0.98 -44.33
C ASP A 222 -15.76 0.38 -45.00
N ASP A 223 -15.39 1.42 -44.23
CA ASP A 223 -14.68 2.63 -44.71
C ASP A 223 -14.78 3.82 -43.73
N ILE A 224 -14.54 3.65 -42.42
CA ILE A 224 -14.25 4.82 -41.56
C ILE A 224 -13.26 4.46 -40.45
N LEU A 225 -11.97 4.40 -40.78
CA LEU A 225 -10.88 4.71 -39.86
C LEU A 225 -9.59 4.88 -40.69
N PRO A 226 -9.00 6.09 -40.78
CA PRO A 226 -7.63 6.19 -41.26
C PRO A 226 -6.74 5.42 -40.27
N GLU A 227 -5.80 4.63 -40.81
CA GLU A 227 -4.77 3.95 -40.01
C GLU A 227 -4.19 4.92 -38.98
N ALA A 228 -4.42 4.63 -37.71
CA ALA A 228 -3.83 5.40 -36.63
C ALA A 228 -2.32 5.18 -36.66
N ASP A 229 -1.58 6.24 -36.94
CA ASP A 229 -0.11 6.25 -36.85
C ASP A 229 0.33 5.62 -35.52
N VAL A 230 1.15 4.57 -35.63
CA VAL A 230 1.75 3.90 -34.49
C VAL A 230 2.42 4.95 -33.60
N PRO A 231 2.10 5.01 -32.29
CA PRO A 231 2.72 5.97 -31.39
C PRO A 231 4.25 5.81 -31.41
N LYS A 232 4.95 6.83 -31.91
CA LYS A 232 6.42 6.86 -31.92
C LYS A 232 6.95 6.69 -30.50
N THR A 233 7.95 5.84 -30.35
CA THR A 233 8.60 5.64 -29.05
C THR A 233 9.45 6.88 -28.70
N ASP A 234 9.70 7.11 -27.41
CA ASP A 234 10.54 8.24 -26.95
C ASP A 234 11.94 8.24 -27.59
N MET A 235 12.44 7.06 -27.99
CA MET A 235 13.70 6.91 -28.71
C MET A 235 13.63 7.43 -30.15
N ASP A 236 12.49 7.28 -30.83
CA ASP A 236 12.29 7.76 -32.20
C ASP A 236 12.27 9.29 -32.25
N TYR A 237 11.68 9.93 -31.24
CA TYR A 237 11.71 11.40 -31.09
C TYR A 237 13.13 11.93 -30.87
N ALA A 238 13.91 11.27 -30.02
CA ALA A 238 15.30 11.66 -29.76
C ALA A 238 16.17 11.55 -31.02
N LEU A 239 15.97 10.49 -31.81
CA LEU A 239 16.70 10.30 -33.07
C LEU A 239 16.31 11.36 -34.11
N GLN A 240 15.02 11.66 -34.23
CA GLN A 240 14.50 12.64 -35.17
C GLN A 240 14.98 14.07 -34.85
N PHE A 241 15.10 14.41 -33.56
CA PHE A 241 15.66 15.69 -33.11
C PHE A 241 17.15 15.82 -33.41
N ARG A 242 17.92 14.74 -33.23
CA ARG A 242 19.35 14.74 -33.57
C ARG A 242 19.57 14.93 -35.08
N GLN A 243 18.78 14.25 -35.91
CA GLN A 243 18.86 14.37 -37.37
C GLN A 243 18.38 15.74 -37.91
N SER A 244 17.57 16.49 -37.16
CA SER A 244 17.18 17.85 -37.55
C SER A 244 18.28 18.86 -37.21
N LEU A 245 18.99 18.67 -36.10
CA LEU A 245 20.16 19.46 -35.74
C LEU A 245 21.33 19.25 -36.73
N GLU A 246 21.57 18.01 -37.15
CA GLU A 246 22.61 17.69 -38.14
C GLU A 246 22.30 18.24 -39.54
N ARG A 247 21.02 18.53 -39.86
CA ARG A 247 20.60 19.17 -41.12
C ARG A 247 20.63 20.70 -41.08
N MET A 248 20.83 21.29 -39.90
CA MET A 248 20.94 22.74 -39.71
C MET A 248 22.40 23.24 -39.64
N LEU A 249 23.37 22.33 -39.78
CA LEU A 249 24.80 22.60 -39.92
C LEU A 249 25.23 22.37 -41.37
#